data_AF-A0A943D3D9-F1
#
_entry.id   AF-A0A943D3D9-F1
#
_cell.length_a   1.000
_cell.length_b   1.000
_cell.length_c   1.000
_cell.angle_alpha   90.00
_cell.angle_beta   90.00
_cell.angle_gamma   90.00
#
_symmetry.space_group_name_H-M   'P 1'
#
loop_
_entity.id
_entity.type
_entity.pdbx_description
1 polymer ?
#
loop_
_entity_poly.entity_id
_entity_poly.type
_entity_poly.pdbx_seq_one_letter_code
_entity_poly.pdbx_strand_id
1 'polypeptide(L)' 'MPKKSKYLLYNKNTEKNEIALKPDIVIYKDNKPKIIIDTKWKSASIDGREIYSQGDIYQMYAYITTYKECKKMHIAIS' A
#
# COMPACT_ATOMS: atom_id res chain seq x y z
N MET A 1 11.55 15.01 -10.84
CA MET A 1 10.13 14.67 -11.07
C MET A 1 9.38 14.83 -9.75
N PRO A 2 8.23 15.52 -9.67
CA PRO A 2 7.57 15.70 -8.38
C PRO A 2 6.95 14.37 -7.98
N LYS A 3 7.44 13.76 -6.89
CA LYS A 3 6.73 12.69 -6.19
C LYS A 3 5.46 13.32 -5.61
N LYS A 4 4.34 13.24 -6.33
CA LYS A 4 3.02 13.45 -5.71
C LYS A 4 2.80 12.31 -4.74
N SER A 5 3.14 12.53 -3.48
CA SER A 5 2.76 11.67 -2.38
C SER A 5 1.24 11.54 -2.40
N LYS A 6 0.75 10.31 -2.42
CA LYS A 6 -0.68 10.02 -2.39
C LYS A 6 -1.06 9.73 -0.95
N TYR A 7 -2.27 10.10 -0.54
CA TYR A 7 -2.70 10.06 0.85
C TYR A 7 -4.03 9.30 0.96
N LEU A 8 -4.17 8.52 2.03
CA LEU A 8 -5.37 7.78 2.39
C LEU A 8 -6.44 8.66 3.03
N LEU A 9 -5.99 9.62 3.85
CA LEU A 9 -6.87 10.44 4.65
C LEU A 9 -6.42 11.90 4.59
N TYR A 10 -7.37 12.75 4.21
CA TYR A 10 -7.28 14.19 4.31
C TYR A 10 -8.25 14.66 5.39
N ASN A 11 -7.72 15.31 6.42
CA ASN A 11 -8.53 15.88 7.47
C ASN A 11 -9.00 17.27 7.04
N LYS A 12 -10.32 17.41 6.87
CA LYS A 12 -10.94 18.68 6.45
C LYS A 12 -10.89 19.77 7.52
N ASN A 13 -10.84 19.39 8.80
CA ASN A 13 -10.85 20.33 9.91
C ASN A 13 -9.47 20.96 10.12
N THR A 14 -8.40 20.21 9.84
CA THR A 14 -7.01 20.68 10.00
C THR A 14 -6.33 21.02 8.68
N GLU A 15 -7.02 20.80 7.55
CA GLU A 15 -6.55 20.96 6.18
C GLU A 15 -5.24 20.21 5.88
N LYS A 16 -5.04 19.05 6.51
CA LYS A 16 -3.80 18.27 6.42
C LYS A 16 -4.03 16.86 5.90
N ASN A 17 -3.03 16.38 5.18
CA ASN A 17 -2.91 14.97 4.86
C ASN A 17 -2.35 14.23 6.08
N GLU A 18 -3.12 13.34 6.67
CA GLU A 18 -2.74 12.67 7.93
C GLU A 18 -2.14 11.28 7.70
N ILE A 19 -2.56 10.60 6.63
CA ILE A 19 -2.11 9.23 6.36
C ILE A 19 -1.57 9.14 4.94
N ALA A 20 -0.25 8.94 4.82
CA ALA A 20 0.39 8.74 3.53
C ALA A 20 0.12 7.32 3.00
N LEU A 21 -0.24 7.22 1.73
CA LEU A 21 -0.32 5.96 1.00
C LEU A 21 1.03 5.71 0.31
N LYS A 22 1.98 5.21 1.09
CA LYS A 22 3.34 4.96 0.64
C LYS A 22 3.69 3.48 0.85
N PRO A 23 3.70 2.67 -0.22
CA PRO A 23 4.25 1.32 -0.15
C PRO A 23 5.77 1.36 0.02
N ASP A 24 6.34 0.26 0.48
CA ASP A 24 7.79 0.14 0.70
C ASP A 24 8.57 0.22 -0.61
N ILE A 25 8.11 -0.50 -1.65
CA ILE A 25 8.75 -0.53 -2.97
C ILE A 25 7.72 -0.40 -4.08
N VAL A 26 8.03 0.44 -5.07
CA VAL A 26 7.27 0.54 -6.33
C VAL A 26 8.22 0.35 -7.51
N ILE A 27 7.93 -0.63 -8.35
CA ILE A 27 8.68 -0.89 -9.58
C ILE A 27 7.91 -0.25 -10.74
N TYR A 28 8.61 0.62 -11.48
CA TYR A 28 8.08 1.32 -12.64
C TYR A 28 8.57 0.68 -13.94
N LYS A 29 7.70 0.66 -14.95
CA LYS A 29 8.05 0.39 -16.34
C LYS A 29 7.37 1.45 -17.21
N ASP A 30 8.12 2.08 -18.10
CA ASP A 30 7.62 3.15 -18.98
C ASP A 30 7.01 4.33 -18.20
N ASN A 31 7.62 4.72 -17.07
CA ASN A 31 7.09 5.70 -16.10
C ASN A 31 5.76 5.34 -15.43
N LYS A 32 5.29 4.09 -15.60
CA LYS A 32 4.04 3.61 -15.01
C LYS A 32 4.31 2.62 -13.89
N PRO A 33 3.65 2.76 -12.73
CA PRO A 33 3.81 1.80 -11.63
C PRO A 33 3.27 0.44 -12.08
N LYS A 34 4.11 -0.60 -12.09
CA LYS A 34 3.71 -1.95 -12.53
C LYS A 34 3.59 -2.93 -11.39
N ILE A 35 4.47 -2.82 -10.40
CA ILE A 35 4.52 -3.71 -9.26
C ILE A 35 4.62 -2.87 -8.00
N ILE A 36 3.77 -3.18 -7.03
CA ILE A 36 3.83 -2.62 -5.67
C ILE A 36 4.18 -3.76 -4.73
N ILE A 37 5.15 -3.51 -3.86
CA ILE A 37 5.58 -4.46 -2.84
C ILE A 37 5.53 -3.74 -1.49
N ASP A 38 4.81 -4.35 -0.56
CA ASP A 38 4.64 -3.88 0.81
C ASP A 38 5.15 -5.00 1.73
N THR A 39 6.07 -4.68 2.63
CA THR A 39 6.66 -5.61 3.59
C THR A 39 6.06 -5.34 4.96
N LYS A 40 5.52 -6.39 5.58
CA LYS A 40 4.98 -6.29 6.93
C LYS A 40 5.67 -7.29 7.83
N TRP A 41 6.19 -6.80 8.94
CA TRP A 41 6.64 -7.63 10.03
C TRP A 41 5.43 -8.03 10.87
N LYS A 42 4.99 -9.28 10.74
CA LYS A 42 3.89 -9.86 11.51
C LYS A 42 4.20 -11.32 11.76
N SER A 43 3.84 -11.85 12.92
CA SER A 43 3.92 -13.30 13.15
C SER A 43 3.15 -14.01 12.04
N ALA A 44 3.89 -14.69 11.16
CA ALA A 44 3.39 -15.27 9.91
C ALA A 44 2.29 -16.32 10.11
N SER A 45 2.13 -16.81 11.35
CA SER A 45 1.12 -17.78 11.72
C SER A 45 0.82 -17.72 13.21
N ILE A 46 -0.47 -17.64 13.56
CA ILE A 46 -0.97 -18.22 14.82
C ILE A 46 -1.67 -19.51 14.37
N ASP A 47 -1.23 -20.65 14.91
CA ASP A 47 -1.80 -21.97 14.62
C ASP A 47 -1.87 -22.33 13.11
N GLY A 48 -0.83 -21.99 12.36
CA GLY A 48 -0.69 -22.40 10.95
C GLY A 48 -1.57 -21.64 9.95
N ARG A 49 -2.25 -20.57 10.35
CA ARG A 49 -3.01 -19.70 9.45
C ARG A 49 -2.28 -18.37 9.22
N GLU A 50 -2.06 -18.01 7.96
CA GLU A 50 -1.63 -16.65 7.61
C GLU A 50 -2.71 -15.66 8.03
N ILE A 51 -2.38 -14.75 8.95
CA ILE A 51 -3.31 -13.72 9.43
C ILE A 51 -3.12 -12.45 8.62
N TYR A 52 -3.88 -12.32 7.54
CA TYR A 52 -4.14 -11.03 6.94
C TYR A 52 -5.18 -10.32 7.81
N SER A 53 -4.83 -9.16 8.39
CA SER A 53 -5.81 -8.38 9.12
C SER A 53 -6.73 -7.66 8.13
N GLN A 54 -7.96 -7.32 8.54
CA GLN A 54 -8.86 -6.50 7.71
C GLN A 54 -8.18 -5.20 7.25
N GLY A 55 -7.33 -4.62 8.11
CA GLY A 55 -6.52 -3.44 7.77
C GLY A 55 -5.56 -3.67 6.60
N ASP A 56 -4.99 -4.87 6.46
CA ASP A 56 -4.12 -5.21 5.33
C ASP A 56 -4.90 -5.23 4.01
N ILE A 57 -6.11 -5.81 4.02
CA ILE A 57 -6.99 -5.85 2.85
C ILE A 57 -7.39 -4.43 2.44
N TYR A 58 -7.76 -3.58 3.39
CA TYR A 58 -8.10 -2.18 3.10
C TYR A 58 -6.91 -1.40 2.56
N GLN A 59 -5.70 -1.65 3.06
CA GLN A 59 -4.49 -1.04 2.53
C GLN A 59 -4.20 -1.50 1.10
N MET A 60 -4.39 -2.79 0.79
CA MET A 60 -4.32 -3.29 -0.59
C MET A 60 -5.35 -2.62 -1.49
N TYR A 61 -6.60 -2.53 -1.06
CA TYR A 61 -7.66 -1.88 -1.84
C TYR A 61 -7.32 -0.41 -2.14
N ALA A 62 -6.79 0.30 -1.16
CA ALA A 62 -6.33 1.67 -1.35
C ALA A 62 -5.19 1.76 -2.37
N TYR A 63 -4.22 0.84 -2.34
CA TYR A 63 -3.17 0.80 -3.37
C TYR A 63 -3.75 0.56 -4.77
N ILE A 64 -4.70 -0.36 -4.94
CA ILE A 64 -5.30 -0.66 -6.25
C ILE A 64 -6.07 0.56 -6.80
N THR A 65 -6.93 1.14 -5.98
CA THR A 65 -7.73 2.32 -6.37
C THR A 65 -6.85 3.52 -6.72
N THR A 66 -5.69 3.60 -6.06
CA THR A 66 -4.75 4.71 -6.21
C THR A 66 -3.76 4.52 -7.36
N TYR A 67 -3.28 3.29 -7.61
CA TYR A 67 -2.29 2.95 -8.63
C TYR A 67 -2.94 2.12 -9.75
N LYS A 68 -3.84 2.76 -10.51
CA LYS A 68 -4.68 2.12 -11.55
C LYS A 68 -3.93 1.35 -12.64
N GLU A 69 -2.65 1.65 -12.88
CA GLU A 69 -1.84 0.99 -13.90
C GLU A 69 -0.98 -0.16 -13.36
N CYS A 70 -1.04 -0.39 -12.05
CA CYS A 70 -0.38 -1.51 -11.39
C CYS A 70 -1.05 -2.81 -11.80
N LYS A 71 -0.24 -3.80 -12.21
CA LYS A 71 -0.74 -5.10 -12.67
C LYS A 71 -0.60 -6.19 -11.62
N LYS A 72 0.30 -6.02 -10.65
CA LYS A 72 0.59 -7.01 -9.62
C LYS A 72 0.95 -6.33 -8.31
N MET A 73 0.44 -6.87 -7.21
CA MET A 73 0.79 -6.43 -5.88
C MET A 73 1.15 -7.62 -5.02
N HIS A 74 2.22 -7.48 -4.24
CA HIS A 74 2.68 -8.50 -3.31
C HIS A 74 2.75 -7.91 -1.91
N ILE A 75 2.23 -8.66 -0.95
CA ILE A 75 2.54 -8.46 0.46
C ILE A 75 3.56 -9.53 0.82
N ALA A 76 4.70 -9.11 1.36
CA ALA A 76 5.65 -10.02 1.98
C ALA A 76 5.49 -9.92 3.49
N ILE A 77 5.22 -11.05 4.15
CA ILE A 77 5.21 -11.16 5.60
C ILE A 77 6.57 -11.71 6.00
N SER A 78 7.26 -11.02 6.92
CA SER A 78 8.54 -11.44 7.51
C SER A 78 8.40 -11.65 9.01
#